data_AF-A0A8T9T036-F1
#
_entry.id   AF-A0A8T9T036-F1
#
_cell.length_a   1.000
_cell.length_b   1.000
_cell.length_c   1.000
_cell.angle_alpha   90.00
_cell.angle_beta   90.00
_cell.angle_gamma   90.00
#
_symmetry.space_group_name_H-M   'P 1'
#
loop_
_entity.id
_entity.type
_entity.pdbx_description
1 polymer ?
#
loop_
_entity_poly.entity_id
_entity_poly.type
_entity_poly.pdbx_seq_one_letter_code
_entity_poly.pdbx_strand_id
1 'polypeptide(L)'
;MLSFTHSHDHSLRPLPPATYTQLAPALSALGMATQHFFQLPTAAPAQEAITTLTRLDGTAVAQLAALASTPELEGLIATYPLRLYDYVLLGRAALGSPLGAAVRAYLRQQMQLSDEELERLFAYCLQLSAELENALEQFLAGPSGAAALAPLRRRQQQIQAVFAQYETSLLPALPPAATLGFDEGRLQLLRLALLLTQELRHTTAATHPFLQALPSLTALSDSAMEAITARLRVVEAGERLPLSLPELVLLYQVLHVCALAFVSDVLGTVGLEDALPLADHPVTPTPGSSRQAVAALATGFIGWVDREFGQEPIVQQARQEVAALAELLG
;
A
#
# COMPACT_ATOMS: atom_id res chain seq x y z
N MET A 1 -26.80 5.46 22.41
CA MET A 1 -27.42 6.39 21.44
C MET A 1 -27.11 7.80 21.91
N LEU A 2 -26.18 8.49 21.24
CA LEU A 2 -25.99 9.92 21.43
C LEU A 2 -27.20 10.61 20.78
N SER A 3 -28.23 10.90 21.58
CA SER A 3 -29.31 11.77 21.14
C SER A 3 -28.80 13.20 21.18
N PHE A 4 -28.21 13.67 20.08
CA PHE A 4 -28.18 15.10 19.75
C PHE A 4 -29.63 15.48 19.45
N THR A 5 -30.42 15.70 20.51
CA THR A 5 -31.85 16.00 20.40
C THR A 5 -32.06 17.18 19.47
N HIS A 6 -32.86 16.96 18.42
CA HIS A 6 -33.48 17.98 17.59
C HIS A 6 -34.15 19.04 18.48
N SER A 7 -33.41 20.10 18.79
CA SER A 7 -33.94 21.41 19.10
C SER A 7 -33.31 22.34 18.09
N HIS A 8 -34.08 23.30 17.58
CA HIS A 8 -33.65 24.29 16.58
C HIS A 8 -32.57 25.26 17.09
N ASP A 9 -31.72 24.83 18.02
CA ASP A 9 -30.59 25.58 18.54
C ASP A 9 -29.29 25.02 17.94
N HIS A 10 -28.58 25.87 17.20
CA HIS A 10 -27.28 25.64 16.56
C HIS A 10 -26.12 25.40 17.55
N SER A 11 -26.39 24.81 18.72
CA SER A 11 -25.50 24.87 19.86
C SER A 11 -25.00 23.47 20.21
N LEU A 12 -23.75 23.16 19.83
CA LEU A 12 -22.94 22.10 20.47
C LEU A 12 -22.63 22.40 21.95
N ARG A 13 -23.41 23.28 22.60
CA ARG A 13 -23.06 23.89 23.87
C ARG A 13 -24.27 24.06 24.79
N PRO A 14 -24.10 23.76 26.10
CA PRO A 14 -22.97 23.02 26.68
C PRO A 14 -23.03 21.53 26.29
N LEU A 15 -21.87 20.89 26.09
CA LEU A 15 -21.84 19.44 25.91
C LEU A 15 -22.25 18.78 27.24
N PRO A 16 -23.03 17.69 27.22
CA PRO A 16 -23.33 16.94 28.43
C PRO A 16 -22.06 16.53 29.19
N PRO A 17 -22.10 16.47 30.53
CA PRO A 17 -20.99 15.90 31.29
C PRO A 17 -20.76 14.45 30.84
N ALA A 18 -19.48 14.07 30.66
CA ALA A 18 -19.02 12.79 30.13
C ALA A 18 -19.13 12.56 28.60
N THR A 19 -19.43 13.58 27.79
CA THR A 19 -19.37 13.44 26.31
C THR A 19 -17.99 12.97 25.83
N TYR A 20 -16.91 13.50 26.41
CA TYR A 20 -15.56 13.03 26.06
C TYR A 20 -15.39 11.54 26.36
N THR A 21 -15.85 11.03 27.51
CA THR A 21 -15.73 9.61 27.86
C THR A 21 -16.40 8.69 26.85
N GLN A 22 -17.50 9.14 26.23
CA GLN A 22 -18.20 8.39 25.19
C GLN A 22 -17.49 8.45 23.83
N LEU A 23 -16.85 9.58 23.51
CA LEU A 23 -16.11 9.78 22.27
C LEU A 23 -14.65 9.31 22.34
N ALA A 24 -14.10 9.14 23.53
CA ALA A 24 -12.68 8.85 23.76
C ALA A 24 -12.17 7.62 22.97
N PRO A 25 -12.90 6.49 22.88
CA PRO A 25 -12.46 5.36 22.06
C PRO A 25 -12.32 5.73 20.58
N ALA A 26 -13.29 6.47 20.03
CA ALA A 26 -13.27 6.91 18.64
C ALA A 26 -12.16 7.94 18.40
N LEU A 27 -12.03 8.96 19.25
CA LEU A 27 -10.97 9.98 19.16
C LEU A 27 -9.57 9.37 19.29
N SER A 28 -9.40 8.35 20.14
CA SER A 28 -8.15 7.61 20.27
C SER A 28 -7.83 6.80 19.01
N ALA A 29 -8.82 6.11 18.43
CA ALA A 29 -8.62 5.38 17.17
C ALA A 29 -8.24 6.31 16.02
N LEU A 30 -8.92 7.45 15.89
CA LEU A 30 -8.57 8.50 14.92
C LEU A 30 -7.15 9.05 15.19
N GLY A 31 -6.80 9.26 16.46
CA GLY A 31 -5.48 9.74 16.87
C GLY A 31 -4.37 8.79 16.48
N MET A 32 -4.53 7.49 16.76
CA MET A 32 -3.55 6.48 16.35
C MET A 32 -3.39 6.43 14.84
N ALA A 33 -4.49 6.45 14.08
CA ALA A 33 -4.45 6.39 12.61
C ALA A 33 -3.75 7.61 12.00
N THR A 34 -4.08 8.82 12.50
CA THR A 34 -3.48 10.07 12.02
C THR A 34 -2.02 10.22 12.44
N GLN A 35 -1.66 9.81 13.66
CA GLN A 35 -0.26 9.78 14.09
C GLN A 35 0.56 8.81 13.25
N HIS A 36 0.05 7.60 13.01
CA HIS A 36 0.71 6.62 12.15
C HIS A 36 0.88 7.15 10.72
N PHE A 37 -0.13 7.83 10.17
CA PHE A 37 -0.04 8.50 8.87
C PHE A 37 1.13 9.49 8.80
N PHE A 38 1.28 10.37 9.81
CA PHE A 38 2.35 11.39 9.84
C PHE A 38 3.73 10.85 10.23
N GLN A 39 3.80 9.63 10.76
CA GLN A 39 5.05 8.95 11.09
C GLN A 39 5.57 8.09 9.94
N LEU A 40 4.73 7.80 8.93
CA LEU A 40 5.10 6.91 7.83
C LEU A 40 6.04 7.63 6.84
N PRO A 41 7.31 7.22 6.68
CA PRO A 41 8.24 7.94 5.81
C PRO A 41 7.85 7.88 4.33
N THR A 42 7.24 6.78 3.90
CA THR A 42 6.78 6.58 2.52
C THR A 42 5.58 7.46 2.15
N ALA A 43 4.88 8.03 3.13
CA ALA A 43 3.72 8.89 2.90
C ALA A 43 4.09 10.38 2.75
N ALA A 44 5.37 10.76 2.68
CA ALA A 44 5.78 12.17 2.64
C ALA A 44 5.02 13.04 1.63
N PRO A 45 4.78 12.62 0.36
CA PRO A 45 3.98 13.42 -0.59
C PRO A 45 2.51 13.56 -0.17
N ALA A 46 1.91 12.51 0.40
CA ALA A 46 0.54 12.54 0.91
C ALA A 46 0.43 13.44 2.15
N GLN A 47 1.43 13.39 3.05
CA GLN A 47 1.50 14.23 4.24
C GLN A 47 1.60 15.71 3.86
N GLU A 48 2.42 16.07 2.87
CA GLU A 48 2.53 17.45 2.37
C GLU A 48 1.21 17.95 1.76
N ALA A 49 0.55 17.11 0.95
CA ALA A 49 -0.75 17.43 0.36
C ALA A 49 -1.83 17.66 1.43
N ILE A 50 -1.90 16.79 2.45
CA ILE A 50 -2.82 16.93 3.58
C ILE A 50 -2.49 18.18 4.42
N THR A 51 -1.22 18.43 4.70
CA THR A 51 -0.78 19.61 5.47
C THR A 51 -1.13 20.90 4.74
N THR A 52 -0.96 20.94 3.41
CA THR A 52 -1.33 22.09 2.58
C THR A 52 -2.85 22.34 2.62
N LEU A 53 -3.65 21.27 2.63
CA LEU A 53 -5.10 21.35 2.56
C LEU A 53 -5.77 21.70 3.91
N THR A 54 -5.24 21.15 5.00
CA THR A 54 -5.85 21.22 6.35
C THR A 54 -5.06 22.06 7.34
N ARG A 55 -3.78 22.36 7.05
CA ARG A 55 -2.78 22.89 8.00
C ARG A 55 -2.53 21.99 9.21
N LEU A 56 -2.96 20.74 9.17
CA LEU A 56 -2.61 19.73 10.16
C LEU A 56 -1.27 19.11 9.77
N ASP A 57 -0.30 19.20 10.67
CA ASP A 57 0.96 18.44 10.64
C ASP A 57 1.00 17.44 11.80
N GLY A 58 2.08 16.67 11.89
CA GLY A 58 2.25 15.68 12.97
C GLY A 58 2.21 16.27 14.38
N THR A 59 2.66 17.52 14.56
CA THR A 59 2.62 18.21 15.87
C THR A 59 1.19 18.61 16.23
N ALA A 60 0.46 19.15 15.26
CA ALA A 60 -0.93 19.52 15.39
C ALA A 60 -1.81 18.31 15.69
N VAL A 61 -1.56 17.18 15.03
CA VAL A 61 -2.24 15.91 15.28
C VAL A 61 -1.92 15.38 16.68
N ALA A 62 -0.66 15.41 17.11
CA ALA A 62 -0.29 14.97 18.46
C ALA A 62 -1.02 15.78 19.56
N GLN A 63 -1.16 17.10 19.37
CA GLN A 63 -1.93 17.96 20.27
C GLN A 63 -3.41 17.59 20.32
N LEU A 64 -4.03 17.29 19.17
CA LEU A 64 -5.44 16.91 19.07
C LEU A 64 -5.71 15.51 19.63
N ALA A 65 -4.77 14.58 19.43
CA ALA A 65 -4.83 13.24 20.01
C ALA A 65 -4.62 13.23 21.54
N ALA A 66 -4.00 14.27 22.10
CA ALA A 66 -3.76 14.42 23.53
C ALA A 66 -4.94 15.01 24.32
N LEU A 67 -6.06 15.36 23.66
CA LEU A 67 -7.28 15.76 24.35
C LEU A 67 -7.69 14.67 25.34
N ALA A 68 -7.98 15.03 26.59
CA ALA A 68 -8.24 14.10 27.68
C ALA A 68 -9.56 14.38 28.41
N SER A 69 -10.25 15.47 28.10
CA SER A 69 -11.43 15.89 28.85
C SER A 69 -12.51 16.61 28.02
N THR A 70 -13.73 16.65 28.56
CA THR A 70 -14.86 17.37 27.94
C THR A 70 -14.61 18.89 27.87
N PRO A 71 -14.07 19.56 28.91
CA PRO A 71 -13.75 20.99 28.83
C PRO A 71 -12.72 21.33 27.75
N GLU A 72 -11.70 20.49 27.55
CA GLU A 72 -10.71 20.69 26.49
C GLU A 72 -11.35 20.58 25.09
N LEU A 73 -12.21 19.57 24.90
CA LEU A 73 -12.97 19.39 23.66
C LEU A 73 -13.89 20.59 23.39
N GLU A 74 -14.62 21.08 24.41
CA GLU A 74 -15.47 22.27 24.29
C GLU A 74 -14.67 23.55 23.97
N GLY A 75 -13.48 23.69 24.56
CA GLY A 75 -12.56 24.78 24.28
C GLY A 75 -12.06 24.75 22.83
N LEU A 76 -11.73 23.56 22.33
CA LEU A 76 -11.32 23.36 20.95
C LEU A 76 -12.45 23.65 19.95
N ILE A 77 -13.67 23.18 20.23
CA ILE A 77 -14.85 23.47 19.40
C ILE A 77 -15.12 24.98 19.34
N ALA A 78 -14.91 25.71 20.44
CA ALA A 78 -15.05 27.17 20.43
C ALA A 78 -14.01 27.88 19.55
N THR A 79 -12.76 27.45 19.69
CA THR A 79 -11.62 28.26 19.23
C THR A 79 -11.20 27.86 17.82
N TYR A 80 -11.23 26.56 17.51
CA TYR A 80 -10.76 25.99 16.25
C TYR A 80 -11.65 24.83 15.77
N PRO A 81 -12.95 25.03 15.54
CA PRO A 81 -13.87 23.95 15.16
C PRO A 81 -13.50 23.28 13.83
N LEU A 82 -12.99 24.07 12.88
CA LEU A 82 -12.54 23.55 11.57
C LEU A 82 -11.32 22.62 11.72
N ARG A 83 -10.44 22.89 12.68
CA ARG A 83 -9.26 22.06 12.94
C ARG A 83 -9.65 20.70 13.52
N LEU A 84 -10.66 20.68 14.39
CA LEU A 84 -11.22 19.42 14.90
C LEU A 84 -11.95 18.65 13.80
N TYR A 85 -12.72 19.33 12.94
CA TYR A 85 -13.37 18.72 11.78
C TYR A 85 -12.37 18.07 10.83
N ASP A 86 -11.31 18.80 10.45
CA ASP A 86 -10.25 18.29 9.58
C ASP A 86 -9.55 17.06 10.19
N TYR A 87 -9.34 17.06 11.52
CA TYR A 87 -8.76 15.92 12.23
C TYR A 87 -9.66 14.69 12.20
N VAL A 88 -10.98 14.87 12.39
CA VAL A 88 -11.96 13.77 12.29
C VAL A 88 -11.98 13.23 10.86
N LEU A 89 -12.03 14.10 9.83
CA LEU A 89 -11.99 13.68 8.43
C LEU A 89 -10.72 12.88 8.10
N LEU A 90 -9.56 13.40 8.51
CA LEU A 90 -8.27 12.77 8.27
C LEU A 90 -8.18 11.41 8.97
N GLY A 91 -8.60 11.31 10.23
CA GLY A 91 -8.59 10.06 10.98
C GLY A 91 -9.50 9.01 10.36
N ARG A 92 -10.69 9.41 9.89
CA ARG A 92 -11.62 8.49 9.22
C ARG A 92 -11.06 8.00 7.88
N ALA A 93 -10.45 8.89 7.10
CA ALA A 93 -9.78 8.52 5.86
C ALA A 93 -8.62 7.55 6.13
N ALA A 94 -7.81 7.81 7.15
CA ALA A 94 -6.71 6.93 7.54
C ALA A 94 -7.19 5.55 8.03
N LEU A 95 -8.23 5.49 8.86
CA LEU A 95 -8.84 4.24 9.32
C LEU A 95 -9.49 3.43 8.19
N GLY A 96 -10.00 4.10 7.15
CA GLY A 96 -10.56 3.47 5.95
C GLY A 96 -9.52 3.08 4.89
N SER A 97 -8.25 3.44 5.09
CA SER A 97 -7.13 3.13 4.19
C SER A 97 -6.34 1.91 4.67
N PRO A 98 -5.31 1.45 3.93
CA PRO A 98 -4.42 0.38 4.39
C PRO A 98 -3.77 0.63 5.77
N LEU A 99 -3.65 1.89 6.21
CA LEU A 99 -3.18 2.25 7.55
C LEU A 99 -4.09 1.75 8.68
N GLY A 100 -5.39 1.57 8.40
CA GLY A 100 -6.34 1.04 9.37
C GLY A 100 -5.97 -0.36 9.86
N ALA A 101 -5.27 -1.15 9.04
CA ALA A 101 -4.80 -2.47 9.42
C ALA A 101 -3.78 -2.43 10.58
N ALA A 102 -2.88 -1.43 10.58
CA ALA A 102 -1.90 -1.25 11.65
C ALA A 102 -2.58 -0.90 13.00
N VAL A 103 -3.58 -0.02 12.95
CA VAL A 103 -4.37 0.35 14.14
C VAL A 103 -5.15 -0.85 14.68
N ARG A 104 -5.75 -1.65 13.79
CA ARG A 104 -6.44 -2.90 14.18
C ARG A 104 -5.48 -3.91 14.81
N ALA A 105 -4.30 -4.10 14.23
CA ALA A 105 -3.26 -4.98 14.78
C ALA A 105 -2.82 -4.54 16.18
N TYR A 106 -2.59 -3.25 16.37
CA TYR A 106 -2.22 -2.67 17.67
C TYR A 106 -3.33 -2.87 18.72
N LEU A 107 -4.58 -2.56 18.38
CA LEU A 107 -5.74 -2.75 19.28
C LEU A 107 -5.93 -4.22 19.64
N ARG A 108 -5.78 -5.14 18.68
CA ARG A 108 -5.82 -6.59 18.92
C ARG A 108 -4.76 -7.00 19.94
N GLN A 109 -3.53 -6.54 19.76
CA GLN A 109 -2.41 -6.89 20.65
C GLN A 109 -2.56 -6.30 22.05
N GLN A 110 -2.99 -5.03 22.16
CA GLN A 110 -3.09 -4.34 23.44
C GLN A 110 -4.29 -4.84 24.27
N MET A 111 -5.42 -5.11 23.63
CA MET A 111 -6.67 -5.47 24.32
C MET A 111 -6.98 -6.97 24.32
N GLN A 112 -6.16 -7.80 23.64
CA GLN A 112 -6.34 -9.25 23.52
C GLN A 112 -7.74 -9.65 23.01
N LEU A 113 -8.29 -8.86 22.10
CA LEU A 113 -9.64 -9.07 21.55
C LEU A 113 -9.64 -10.16 20.49
N SER A 114 -10.73 -10.91 20.41
CA SER A 114 -11.04 -11.74 19.24
C SER A 114 -11.33 -10.88 18.00
N ASP A 115 -11.28 -11.48 16.81
CA ASP A 115 -11.55 -10.77 15.56
C ASP A 115 -12.98 -10.20 15.51
N GLU A 116 -13.97 -10.93 16.05
CA GLU A 116 -15.35 -10.44 16.12
C GLU A 116 -15.51 -9.24 17.06
N GLU A 117 -14.82 -9.25 18.20
CA GLU A 117 -14.86 -8.14 19.16
C GLU A 117 -14.15 -6.91 18.61
N LEU A 118 -13.04 -7.10 17.90
CA LEU A 118 -12.30 -6.04 17.23
C LEU A 118 -13.15 -5.37 16.14
N GLU A 119 -13.85 -6.16 15.31
CA GLU A 119 -14.75 -5.61 14.29
C GLU A 119 -15.91 -4.81 14.92
N ARG A 120 -16.51 -5.31 16.01
CA ARG A 120 -17.58 -4.57 16.71
C ARG A 120 -17.07 -3.26 17.31
N LEU A 121 -15.90 -3.27 17.93
CA LEU A 121 -15.27 -2.07 18.49
C LEU A 121 -14.98 -1.04 17.39
N PHE A 122 -14.44 -1.49 16.26
CA PHE A 122 -14.08 -0.62 15.15
C PHE A 122 -15.32 -0.04 14.46
N ALA A 123 -16.36 -0.85 14.23
CA ALA A 123 -17.65 -0.40 13.72
C ALA A 123 -18.27 0.66 14.65
N TYR A 124 -18.21 0.44 15.96
CA TYR A 124 -18.66 1.42 16.97
C TYR A 124 -17.86 2.73 16.90
N CYS A 125 -16.53 2.66 16.81
CA CYS A 125 -15.69 3.86 16.68
C CYS A 125 -15.98 4.64 15.39
N LEU A 126 -16.16 3.94 14.26
CA LEU A 126 -16.51 4.57 12.99
C LEU A 126 -17.89 5.23 13.05
N GLN A 127 -18.88 4.58 13.65
CA GLN A 127 -20.21 5.15 13.84
C GLN A 127 -20.13 6.45 14.68
N LEU A 128 -19.46 6.40 15.83
CA LEU A 128 -19.28 7.58 16.69
C LEU A 128 -18.55 8.72 15.98
N SER A 129 -17.50 8.40 15.21
CA SER A 129 -16.78 9.40 14.43
C SER A 129 -17.65 10.05 13.34
N ALA A 130 -18.60 9.30 12.78
CA ALA A 130 -19.56 9.81 11.80
C ALA A 130 -20.61 10.73 12.44
N GLU A 131 -21.10 10.36 13.62
CA GLU A 131 -21.99 11.21 14.41
C GLU A 131 -21.30 12.53 14.79
N LEU A 132 -20.03 12.46 15.21
CA LEU A 132 -19.21 13.64 15.51
C LEU A 132 -18.95 14.52 14.28
N GLU A 133 -18.59 13.92 13.14
CA GLU A 133 -18.41 14.64 11.87
C GLU A 133 -19.68 15.42 11.50
N ASN A 134 -20.83 14.74 11.48
CA ASN A 134 -22.11 15.36 11.15
C ASN A 134 -22.45 16.51 12.11
N ALA A 135 -22.18 16.34 13.41
CA ALA A 135 -22.43 17.37 14.40
C ALA A 135 -21.51 18.60 14.19
N LEU A 136 -20.24 18.38 13.84
CA LEU A 136 -19.29 19.45 13.50
C LEU A 136 -19.66 20.15 12.19
N GLU A 137 -20.14 19.42 11.17
CA GLU A 137 -20.61 20.02 9.91
C GLU A 137 -21.79 20.95 10.15
N GLN A 138 -22.78 20.51 10.93
CA GLN A 138 -23.95 21.32 11.27
C GLN A 138 -23.56 22.56 12.06
N PHE A 139 -22.60 22.42 12.98
CA PHE A 139 -22.08 23.54 13.76
C PHE A 139 -21.32 24.56 12.88
N LEU A 140 -20.44 24.08 11.99
CA LEU A 140 -19.68 24.93 11.07
C LEU A 140 -20.55 25.59 10.01
N ALA A 141 -21.62 24.93 9.57
CA ALA A 141 -22.56 25.49 8.61
C ALA A 141 -23.37 26.67 9.19
N GLY A 142 -23.62 26.65 10.51
CA GLY A 142 -24.33 27.70 11.23
C GLY A 142 -25.68 28.08 10.56
N PRO A 143 -26.11 29.35 10.64
CA PRO A 143 -27.37 29.79 10.04
C PRO A 143 -27.33 29.82 8.50
N SER A 144 -26.15 29.71 7.89
CA SER A 144 -25.96 29.72 6.44
C SER A 144 -26.37 28.41 5.76
N GLY A 145 -26.61 27.35 6.54
CA GLY A 145 -27.19 26.09 6.08
C GLY A 145 -26.45 25.46 4.90
N ALA A 146 -27.19 25.05 3.87
CA ALA A 146 -26.67 24.25 2.75
C ALA A 146 -25.51 24.92 1.95
N ALA A 147 -25.44 26.25 1.89
CA ALA A 147 -24.39 26.96 1.17
C ALA A 147 -23.00 26.81 1.84
N ALA A 148 -22.97 26.70 3.17
CA ALA A 148 -21.75 26.51 3.94
C ALA A 148 -21.28 25.03 3.95
N LEU A 149 -22.15 24.08 3.61
CA LEU A 149 -21.80 22.66 3.51
C LEU A 149 -21.00 22.32 2.25
N ALA A 150 -21.22 23.03 1.14
CA ALA A 150 -20.52 22.78 -0.12
C ALA A 150 -18.98 22.82 -0.01
N PRO A 151 -18.34 23.83 0.63
CA PRO A 151 -16.90 23.82 0.82
C PRO A 151 -16.41 22.72 1.76
N LEU A 152 -17.17 22.37 2.80
CA LEU A 152 -16.83 21.27 3.73
C LEU A 152 -16.84 19.91 3.02
N ARG A 153 -17.88 19.64 2.22
CA ARG A 153 -17.95 18.43 1.39
C ARG A 153 -16.84 18.35 0.34
N ARG A 154 -16.52 19.48 -0.30
CA ARG A 154 -15.38 19.54 -1.23
C ARG A 154 -14.08 19.19 -0.51
N ARG A 155 -13.88 19.70 0.70
CA ARG A 155 -12.71 19.38 1.51
C ARG A 155 -12.64 17.89 1.86
N GLN A 156 -13.75 17.28 2.29
CA GLN A 156 -13.83 15.85 2.52
C GLN A 156 -13.44 15.04 1.27
N GLN A 157 -13.98 15.41 0.10
CA GLN A 157 -13.64 14.77 -1.17
C GLN A 157 -12.16 14.91 -1.52
N GLN A 158 -11.56 16.07 -1.27
CA GLN A 158 -10.13 16.28 -1.54
C GLN A 158 -9.24 15.44 -0.63
N ILE A 159 -9.58 15.30 0.66
CA ILE A 159 -8.86 14.42 1.58
C ILE A 159 -8.94 12.97 1.10
N GLN A 160 -10.14 12.50 0.75
CA GLN A 160 -10.33 11.15 0.21
C GLN A 160 -9.54 10.93 -1.09
N ALA A 161 -9.51 11.92 -1.98
CA ALA A 161 -8.75 11.86 -3.22
C ALA A 161 -7.24 11.73 -2.97
N VAL A 162 -6.69 12.43 -1.97
CA VAL A 162 -5.28 12.28 -1.58
C VAL A 162 -5.01 10.85 -1.10
N PHE A 163 -5.85 10.30 -0.23
CA PHE A 163 -5.66 8.92 0.26
C PHE A 163 -5.75 7.88 -0.87
N ALA A 164 -6.69 8.06 -1.81
CA ALA A 164 -6.81 7.19 -2.98
C ALA A 164 -5.60 7.31 -3.92
N GLN A 165 -5.11 8.54 -4.15
CA GLN A 165 -3.96 8.78 -5.02
C GLN A 165 -2.67 8.13 -4.49
N TYR A 166 -2.50 8.09 -3.17
CA TYR A 166 -1.27 7.60 -2.53
C TYR A 166 -1.45 6.25 -1.83
N GLU A 167 -2.52 5.49 -2.13
CA GLU A 167 -2.89 4.27 -1.41
C GLU A 167 -1.72 3.27 -1.25
N THR A 168 -0.93 3.07 -2.31
CA THR A 168 0.25 2.18 -2.30
C THR A 168 1.37 2.66 -1.38
N SER A 169 1.53 3.98 -1.23
CA SER A 169 2.53 4.58 -0.34
C SER A 169 2.12 4.55 1.14
N LEU A 170 0.84 4.27 1.41
CA LEU A 170 0.25 4.16 2.74
C LEU A 170 0.30 2.73 3.31
N LEU A 171 0.75 1.75 2.54
CA LEU A 171 0.99 0.41 3.04
C LEU A 171 2.13 0.44 4.07
N PRO A 172 1.94 -0.09 5.29
CA PRO A 172 3.03 -0.20 6.25
C PRO A 172 4.15 -1.04 5.63
N ALA A 173 5.38 -0.53 5.65
CA ALA A 173 6.53 -1.24 5.11
C ALA A 173 6.70 -2.57 5.88
N LEU A 174 6.48 -3.70 5.21
CA LEU A 174 6.82 -4.99 5.77
C LEU A 174 8.32 -5.01 6.12
N PRO A 175 8.71 -5.65 7.24
CA PRO A 175 10.13 -5.83 7.52
C PRO A 175 10.78 -6.53 6.32
N PRO A 176 11.96 -6.06 5.87
CA PRO A 176 12.61 -6.67 4.72
C PRO A 176 12.96 -8.12 5.06
N ALA A 177 12.49 -9.06 4.24
CA ALA A 177 12.87 -10.46 4.32
C ALA A 177 14.34 -10.65 3.91
N ALA A 178 14.80 -9.83 2.96
CA ALA A 178 16.20 -9.80 2.54
C ALA A 178 16.61 -8.40 2.08
N THR A 179 17.92 -8.15 2.07
CA THR A 179 18.50 -6.95 1.45
C THR A 179 19.51 -7.40 0.41
N LEU A 180 19.29 -7.03 -0.85
CA LEU A 180 20.11 -7.47 -1.97
C LEU A 180 20.94 -6.31 -2.53
N GLY A 181 22.21 -6.57 -2.80
CA GLY A 181 23.06 -5.67 -3.56
C GLY A 181 23.20 -6.18 -4.99
N PHE A 182 22.94 -5.31 -5.98
CA PHE A 182 23.12 -5.63 -7.38
C PHE A 182 24.27 -4.82 -7.96
N ASP A 183 25.16 -5.48 -8.70
CA ASP A 183 26.01 -4.78 -9.66
C ASP A 183 25.16 -4.31 -10.87
N GLU A 184 25.69 -3.36 -11.64
CA GLU A 184 24.98 -2.76 -12.78
C GLU A 184 24.48 -3.82 -13.77
N GLY A 185 25.30 -4.82 -14.08
CA GLY A 185 24.94 -5.90 -15.01
C GLY A 185 23.74 -6.71 -14.50
N ARG A 186 23.77 -7.13 -13.23
CA ARG A 186 22.67 -7.88 -12.61
C ARG A 186 21.39 -7.05 -12.50
N LEU A 187 21.50 -5.76 -12.22
CA LEU A 187 20.35 -4.86 -12.11
C LEU A 187 19.67 -4.69 -13.48
N GLN A 188 20.45 -4.50 -14.56
CA GLN A 188 19.91 -4.40 -15.91
C GLN A 188 19.28 -5.71 -16.38
N LEU A 189 19.88 -6.85 -16.06
CA LEU A 189 19.29 -8.16 -16.36
C LEU A 189 17.98 -8.40 -15.60
N LEU A 190 17.89 -7.95 -14.34
CA LEU A 190 16.66 -8.06 -13.56
C LEU A 190 15.54 -7.17 -14.14
N ARG A 191 15.87 -5.94 -14.55
CA ARG A 191 14.95 -5.03 -15.24
C ARG A 191 14.47 -5.65 -16.56
N LEU A 192 15.38 -6.25 -17.34
CA LEU A 192 15.04 -6.94 -18.57
C LEU A 192 14.12 -8.15 -18.31
N ALA A 193 14.41 -8.96 -17.29
CA ALA A 193 13.59 -10.11 -16.94
C ALA A 193 12.16 -9.69 -16.57
N LEU A 194 12.00 -8.61 -15.80
CA LEU A 194 10.68 -8.05 -15.46
C LEU A 194 9.92 -7.59 -16.69
N LEU A 195 10.56 -6.81 -17.57
CA LEU A 195 9.96 -6.35 -18.81
C LEU A 195 9.55 -7.53 -19.71
N LEU A 196 10.44 -8.51 -19.88
CA LEU A 196 10.16 -9.69 -20.69
C LEU A 196 8.97 -10.48 -20.13
N THR A 197 8.94 -10.74 -18.82
CA THR A 197 7.81 -11.44 -18.18
C THR A 197 6.51 -10.67 -18.34
N GLN A 198 6.54 -9.33 -18.28
CA GLN A 198 5.38 -8.49 -18.51
C GLN A 198 4.88 -8.62 -19.97
N GLU A 199 5.75 -8.50 -20.96
CA GLU A 199 5.39 -8.65 -22.38
C GLU A 199 4.85 -10.06 -22.69
N LEU A 200 5.46 -11.11 -22.15
CA LEU A 200 4.99 -12.48 -22.32
C LEU A 200 3.59 -12.69 -21.74
N ARG A 201 3.27 -12.06 -20.59
CA ARG A 201 1.94 -12.12 -19.98
C ARG A 201 0.85 -11.42 -20.79
N HIS A 202 1.20 -10.35 -21.51
CA HIS A 202 0.25 -9.59 -22.33
C HIS A 202 0.17 -10.07 -23.78
N THR A 203 1.00 -11.04 -24.18
CA THR A 203 0.98 -11.62 -25.52
C THR A 203 -0.28 -12.49 -25.69
N THR A 204 -1.32 -11.90 -26.27
CA THR A 204 -2.62 -12.52 -26.57
C THR A 204 -2.64 -13.36 -27.85
N ALA A 205 -1.59 -13.29 -28.66
CA ALA A 205 -1.54 -13.90 -29.99
C ALA A 205 -1.08 -15.37 -30.00
N ALA A 206 -0.60 -15.91 -28.88
CA ALA A 206 0.04 -17.22 -28.86
C ALA A 206 -0.87 -18.29 -28.24
N THR A 207 -1.15 -19.35 -29.02
CA THR A 207 -1.83 -20.57 -28.58
C THR A 207 -0.98 -21.44 -27.63
N HIS A 208 0.16 -20.91 -27.16
CA HIS A 208 1.14 -21.68 -26.41
C HIS A 208 0.64 -21.93 -24.97
N PRO A 209 0.55 -23.19 -24.51
CA PRO A 209 0.06 -23.52 -23.15
C PRO A 209 0.79 -22.78 -22.03
N PHE A 210 2.12 -22.68 -22.11
CA PHE A 210 2.94 -21.85 -21.21
C PHE A 210 2.44 -20.40 -21.08
N LEU A 211 2.20 -19.70 -22.19
CA LEU A 211 1.79 -18.29 -22.18
C LEU A 211 0.39 -18.11 -21.61
N GLN A 212 -0.51 -19.07 -21.87
CA GLN A 212 -1.86 -19.07 -21.30
C GLN A 212 -1.86 -19.30 -19.78
N ALA A 213 -0.85 -19.98 -19.25
CA ALA A 213 -0.72 -20.24 -17.82
C ALA A 213 -0.05 -19.10 -17.05
N LEU A 214 0.73 -18.22 -17.69
CA LEU A 214 1.43 -17.13 -17.01
C LEU A 214 0.52 -16.17 -16.21
N PRO A 215 -0.70 -15.81 -16.67
CA PRO A 215 -1.61 -14.99 -15.87
C PRO A 215 -2.12 -15.68 -14.60
N SER A 216 -1.99 -17.01 -14.48
CA SER A 216 -2.45 -17.75 -13.30
C SER A 216 -1.47 -17.75 -12.12
N LEU A 217 -0.24 -17.27 -12.33
CA LEU A 217 0.78 -17.17 -11.27
C LEU A 217 0.39 -16.09 -10.24
N THR A 218 0.26 -16.50 -8.99
CA THR A 218 -0.37 -15.66 -7.95
C THR A 218 0.50 -14.48 -7.54
N ALA A 219 1.83 -14.61 -7.59
CA ALA A 219 2.74 -13.52 -7.22
C ALA A 219 2.98 -12.52 -8.36
N LEU A 220 2.61 -12.84 -9.61
CA LEU A 220 2.78 -11.98 -10.78
C LEU A 220 1.54 -11.12 -11.04
N SER A 221 0.98 -10.45 -10.04
CA SER A 221 -0.11 -9.51 -10.28
C SER A 221 0.39 -8.24 -10.98
N ASP A 222 -0.46 -7.61 -11.79
CA ASP A 222 -0.09 -6.41 -12.55
C ASP A 222 0.35 -5.27 -11.61
N SER A 223 -0.37 -5.08 -10.50
CA SER A 223 -0.03 -4.06 -9.50
C SER A 223 1.30 -4.32 -8.80
N ALA A 224 1.64 -5.59 -8.51
CA ALA A 224 2.91 -5.93 -7.86
C ALA A 224 4.09 -5.80 -8.83
N MET A 225 3.90 -6.18 -10.09
CA MET A 225 4.88 -6.03 -11.18
C MET A 225 5.18 -4.56 -11.47
N GLU A 226 4.16 -3.70 -11.53
CA GLU A 226 4.33 -2.25 -11.71
C GLU A 226 5.09 -1.63 -10.53
N ALA A 227 4.73 -1.99 -9.30
CA ALA A 227 5.39 -1.50 -8.09
C ALA A 227 6.89 -1.86 -8.07
N ILE A 228 7.25 -3.12 -8.30
CA ILE A 228 8.66 -3.54 -8.26
C ILE A 228 9.45 -2.95 -9.43
N THR A 229 8.83 -2.79 -10.60
CA THR A 229 9.45 -2.16 -11.77
C THR A 229 9.74 -0.68 -11.52
N ALA A 230 8.78 0.05 -10.95
CA ALA A 230 8.98 1.45 -10.57
C ALA A 230 10.10 1.62 -9.54
N ARG A 231 10.17 0.73 -8.54
CA ARG A 231 11.25 0.71 -7.55
C ARG A 231 12.60 0.41 -8.21
N LEU A 232 12.70 -0.64 -9.01
CA LEU A 232 13.96 -1.01 -9.66
C LEU A 232 14.45 0.01 -10.67
N ARG A 233 13.58 0.86 -11.24
CA ARG A 233 13.98 1.94 -12.15
C ARG A 233 14.81 3.03 -11.46
N VAL A 234 14.55 3.29 -10.18
CA VAL A 234 15.23 4.37 -9.43
C VAL A 234 16.45 3.88 -8.62
N VAL A 235 16.59 2.57 -8.44
CA VAL A 235 17.73 1.96 -7.73
C VAL A 235 19.01 2.11 -8.54
N GLU A 236 20.10 2.52 -7.89
CA GLU A 236 21.43 2.62 -8.49
C GLU A 236 22.26 1.34 -8.25
N ALA A 237 23.24 1.08 -9.12
CA ALA A 237 24.16 -0.04 -8.91
C ALA A 237 24.98 0.13 -7.61
N GLY A 238 25.13 -0.96 -6.87
CA GLY A 238 25.79 -0.97 -5.56
C GLY A 238 24.88 -0.55 -4.40
N GLU A 239 23.67 -0.05 -4.68
CA GLU A 239 22.67 0.21 -3.66
C GLU A 239 22.10 -1.11 -3.11
N ARG A 240 21.80 -1.12 -1.81
CA ARG A 240 21.20 -2.25 -1.12
C ARG A 240 19.68 -2.11 -1.16
N LEU A 241 19.02 -2.97 -1.93
CA LEU A 241 17.57 -3.01 -2.07
C LEU A 241 16.94 -3.90 -1.00
N PRO A 242 16.20 -3.34 -0.02
CA PRO A 242 15.37 -4.13 0.88
C PRO A 242 14.17 -4.70 0.12
N LEU A 243 13.93 -6.00 0.26
CA LEU A 243 12.80 -6.71 -0.33
C LEU A 243 11.94 -7.34 0.77
N SER A 244 10.64 -7.14 0.67
CA SER A 244 9.66 -7.92 1.42
C SER A 244 9.59 -9.37 0.88
N LEU A 245 9.02 -10.28 1.66
CA LEU A 245 8.87 -11.69 1.24
C LEU A 245 8.03 -11.83 -0.05
N PRO A 246 6.89 -11.12 -0.24
CA PRO A 246 6.15 -11.16 -1.49
C PRO A 246 6.95 -10.67 -2.70
N GLU A 247 7.75 -9.60 -2.54
CA GLU A 247 8.60 -9.08 -3.61
C GLU A 247 9.71 -10.06 -3.99
N LEU A 248 10.28 -10.75 -2.99
CA LEU A 248 11.26 -11.79 -3.21
C LEU A 248 10.66 -12.97 -4.00
N VAL A 249 9.43 -13.39 -3.66
CA VAL A 249 8.69 -14.43 -4.39
C VAL A 249 8.35 -14.00 -5.82
N LEU A 250 7.96 -12.73 -6.02
CA LEU A 250 7.72 -12.17 -7.35
C LEU A 250 8.98 -12.26 -8.20
N LEU A 251 10.12 -11.76 -7.70
CA LEU A 251 11.39 -11.82 -8.44
C LEU A 251 11.83 -13.27 -8.72
N TYR A 252 11.57 -14.18 -7.77
CA TYR A 252 11.80 -15.61 -7.93
C TYR A 252 10.98 -16.20 -9.09
N GLN A 253 9.69 -15.88 -9.19
CA GLN A 253 8.85 -16.34 -10.30
C GLN A 253 9.23 -15.68 -11.63
N VAL A 254 9.52 -14.37 -11.64
CA VAL A 254 9.99 -13.65 -12.84
C VAL A 254 11.24 -14.30 -13.42
N LEU A 255 12.23 -14.60 -12.58
CA LEU A 255 13.48 -15.22 -13.04
C LEU A 255 13.27 -16.65 -13.54
N HIS A 256 12.33 -17.40 -12.95
CA HIS A 256 11.93 -18.70 -13.49
C HIS A 256 11.24 -18.59 -14.83
N VAL A 257 10.23 -17.72 -14.96
CA VAL A 257 9.51 -17.50 -16.23
C VAL A 257 10.48 -17.07 -17.32
N CYS A 258 11.38 -16.14 -17.00
CA CYS A 258 12.42 -15.67 -17.90
C CYS A 258 13.34 -16.82 -18.33
N ALA A 259 13.86 -17.62 -17.39
CA ALA A 259 14.69 -18.78 -17.69
C ALA A 259 13.96 -19.82 -18.56
N LEU A 260 12.71 -20.15 -18.23
CA LEU A 260 11.88 -21.09 -18.98
C LEU A 260 11.60 -20.57 -20.40
N ALA A 261 11.34 -19.27 -20.57
CA ALA A 261 11.15 -18.65 -21.88
C ALA A 261 12.43 -18.69 -22.74
N PHE A 262 13.62 -18.56 -22.13
CA PHE A 262 14.90 -18.63 -22.85
C PHE A 262 15.35 -20.05 -23.20
N VAL A 263 14.91 -21.05 -22.43
CA VAL A 263 15.22 -22.47 -22.66
C VAL A 263 14.20 -23.13 -23.60
N SER A 264 13.05 -22.49 -23.84
CA SER A 264 12.02 -22.93 -24.78
C SER A 264 12.00 -22.09 -26.06
N ASP A 265 11.38 -22.61 -27.13
CA ASP A 265 11.15 -21.87 -28.39
C ASP A 265 10.04 -20.80 -28.26
N VAL A 266 9.53 -20.53 -27.05
CA VAL A 266 8.45 -19.56 -26.81
C VAL A 266 8.81 -18.18 -27.37
N LEU A 267 10.04 -17.72 -27.18
CA LEU A 267 10.48 -16.43 -27.72
C LEU A 267 10.45 -16.39 -29.25
N GLY A 268 10.79 -17.50 -29.91
CA GLY A 268 10.70 -17.65 -31.37
C GLY A 268 9.24 -17.65 -31.85
N THR A 269 8.35 -18.33 -31.13
CA THR A 269 6.92 -18.38 -31.50
C THR A 269 6.20 -17.04 -31.39
N VAL A 270 6.69 -16.15 -30.52
CA VAL A 270 6.14 -14.80 -30.33
C VAL A 270 6.85 -13.75 -31.22
N GLY A 271 7.90 -14.14 -31.96
CA GLY A 271 8.67 -13.22 -32.79
C GLY A 271 9.50 -12.21 -31.98
N LEU A 272 9.77 -12.53 -30.71
CA LEU A 272 10.54 -11.69 -29.78
C LEU A 272 12.05 -11.92 -29.89
N GLU A 273 12.48 -12.97 -30.61
CA GLU A 273 13.91 -13.26 -30.83
C GLU A 273 14.64 -12.15 -31.59
N ASP A 274 13.96 -11.49 -32.55
CA ASP A 274 14.54 -10.41 -33.37
C ASP A 274 14.63 -9.06 -32.61
N ALA A 275 13.92 -8.93 -31.48
CA ALA A 275 13.88 -7.72 -30.66
C ALA A 275 14.93 -7.69 -29.55
N LEU A 276 15.62 -8.82 -29.31
CA LEU A 276 16.70 -8.89 -28.33
C LEU A 276 18.00 -8.33 -28.92
N PRO A 277 18.73 -7.46 -28.20
CA PRO A 277 19.95 -6.86 -28.72
C PRO A 277 21.02 -7.93 -29.00
N LEU A 278 21.29 -8.18 -30.28
CA LEU A 278 22.49 -8.87 -30.74
C LEU A 278 23.68 -7.93 -30.45
N ALA A 279 24.68 -8.41 -29.72
CA ALA A 279 25.84 -7.61 -29.36
C ALA A 279 26.59 -7.15 -30.62
N ASP A 280 26.53 -5.85 -30.93
CA ASP A 280 27.06 -5.23 -32.15
C ASP A 280 28.55 -4.82 -32.02
N HIS A 281 29.35 -5.60 -31.29
CA HIS A 281 30.80 -5.39 -31.19
C HIS A 281 31.58 -6.60 -31.69
N PRO A 282 32.63 -6.40 -32.52
CA PRO A 282 33.44 -7.47 -33.07
C PRO A 282 34.43 -7.95 -31.99
N VAL A 283 33.91 -8.68 -31.00
CA VAL A 283 34.66 -9.67 -30.25
C VAL A 283 33.91 -10.96 -30.49
N THR A 284 34.43 -11.78 -31.42
CA THR A 284 34.04 -13.17 -31.73
C THR A 284 32.66 -13.61 -31.19
N PRO A 285 31.64 -13.78 -32.03
CA PRO A 285 30.30 -14.15 -31.59
C PRO A 285 30.31 -15.60 -31.10
N THR A 286 30.20 -15.81 -29.80
CA THR A 286 29.64 -17.04 -29.25
C THR A 286 28.12 -16.85 -29.14
N PRO A 287 27.30 -17.55 -29.94
CA PRO A 287 25.87 -17.60 -29.73
C PRO A 287 25.65 -18.27 -28.36
N GLY A 288 25.25 -17.49 -27.35
CA GLY A 288 25.08 -17.99 -25.99
C GLY A 288 25.28 -16.98 -24.86
N SER A 289 25.95 -15.83 -25.04
CA SER A 289 26.39 -15.04 -23.88
C SER A 289 25.27 -14.40 -23.05
N SER A 290 24.22 -13.85 -23.68
CA SER A 290 23.09 -13.24 -22.97
C SER A 290 22.15 -14.28 -22.36
N ARG A 291 21.78 -15.32 -23.10
CA ARG A 291 20.97 -16.45 -22.59
C ARG A 291 21.67 -17.17 -21.43
N GLN A 292 22.99 -17.40 -21.52
CA GLN A 292 23.78 -17.99 -20.44
C GLN A 292 23.92 -17.04 -19.23
N ALA A 293 24.05 -15.73 -19.45
CA ALA A 293 24.09 -14.76 -18.35
C ALA A 293 22.77 -14.68 -17.59
N VAL A 294 21.64 -14.67 -18.30
CA VAL A 294 20.29 -14.71 -17.71
C VAL A 294 20.08 -16.03 -16.96
N ALA A 295 20.44 -17.17 -17.57
CA ALA A 295 20.32 -18.48 -16.93
C ALA A 295 21.19 -18.58 -15.67
N ALA A 296 22.45 -18.13 -15.72
CA ALA A 296 23.33 -18.14 -14.55
C ALA A 296 22.83 -17.24 -13.41
N LEU A 297 22.30 -16.05 -13.75
CA LEU A 297 21.69 -15.15 -12.77
C LEU A 297 20.44 -15.77 -12.15
N ALA A 298 19.55 -16.32 -12.98
CA ALA A 298 18.35 -17.01 -12.53
C ALA A 298 18.72 -18.17 -11.61
N THR A 299 19.60 -19.10 -12.03
CA THR A 299 20.02 -20.25 -11.21
C THR A 299 20.66 -19.82 -9.88
N GLY A 300 21.50 -18.79 -9.89
CA GLY A 300 22.13 -18.28 -8.68
C GLY A 300 21.13 -17.69 -7.68
N PHE A 301 20.19 -16.87 -8.16
CA PHE A 301 19.15 -16.26 -7.34
C PHE A 301 18.15 -17.31 -6.83
N ILE A 302 17.68 -18.19 -7.72
CA ILE A 302 16.75 -19.28 -7.42
C ILE A 302 17.35 -20.19 -6.35
N GLY A 303 18.59 -20.66 -6.55
CA GLY A 303 19.27 -21.53 -5.59
C GLY A 303 19.55 -20.87 -4.24
N TRP A 304 19.67 -19.55 -4.20
CA TRP A 304 19.77 -18.79 -2.94
C TRP A 304 18.41 -18.69 -2.24
N VAL A 305 17.34 -18.26 -2.95
CA VAL A 305 15.98 -18.20 -2.39
C VAL A 305 15.57 -19.58 -1.87
N ASP A 306 15.91 -20.63 -2.60
CA ASP A 306 15.55 -21.98 -2.27
C ASP A 306 16.18 -22.49 -0.97
N ARG A 307 17.39 -22.02 -0.69
CA ARG A 307 18.16 -22.37 0.49
C ARG A 307 17.70 -21.59 1.72
N GLU A 308 17.50 -20.28 1.57
CA GLU A 308 17.21 -19.38 2.68
C GLU A 308 15.72 -19.33 3.04
N PHE A 309 14.83 -19.44 2.04
CA PHE A 309 13.38 -19.26 2.22
C PHE A 309 12.56 -20.47 1.77
N GLY A 310 13.19 -21.61 1.42
CA GLY A 310 12.48 -22.79 0.90
C GLY A 310 11.46 -23.43 1.84
N GLN A 311 11.48 -23.08 3.13
CA GLN A 311 10.49 -23.53 4.12
C GLN A 311 9.29 -22.58 4.25
N GLU A 312 9.36 -21.38 3.66
CA GLU A 312 8.26 -20.43 3.68
C GLU A 312 7.10 -20.93 2.82
N PRO A 313 5.85 -20.90 3.31
CA PRO A 313 4.71 -21.47 2.60
C PRO A 313 4.49 -20.79 1.24
N ILE A 314 4.71 -19.48 1.17
CA ILE A 314 4.58 -18.71 -0.08
C ILE A 314 5.65 -19.10 -1.13
N VAL A 315 6.85 -19.48 -0.70
CA VAL A 315 7.92 -19.95 -1.60
C VAL A 315 7.64 -21.39 -2.05
N GLN A 316 7.11 -22.23 -1.17
CA GLN A 316 6.67 -23.58 -1.54
C GLN A 316 5.54 -23.56 -2.57
N GLN A 317 4.56 -22.68 -2.40
CA GLN A 317 3.50 -22.48 -3.39
C GLN A 317 4.08 -21.99 -4.72
N ALA A 318 4.93 -20.96 -4.69
CA ALA A 318 5.55 -20.44 -5.91
C ALA A 318 6.38 -21.49 -6.66
N ARG A 319 7.06 -22.40 -5.96
CA ARG A 319 7.74 -23.56 -6.55
C ARG A 319 6.78 -24.51 -7.26
N GLN A 320 5.65 -24.83 -6.64
CA GLN A 320 4.63 -25.69 -7.24
C GLN A 320 4.04 -25.07 -8.50
N GLU A 321 3.73 -23.77 -8.45
CA GLU A 321 3.23 -23.02 -9.60
C GLU A 321 4.23 -23.00 -10.76
N VAL A 322 5.52 -22.76 -10.48
CA VAL A 322 6.58 -22.80 -11.49
C VAL A 322 6.83 -24.20 -12.03
N ALA A 323 6.78 -25.24 -11.19
CA ALA A 323 6.92 -26.62 -11.64
C ALA A 323 5.79 -27.00 -12.62
N ALA A 324 4.54 -26.66 -12.28
CA ALA A 324 3.40 -26.85 -13.16
C ALA A 324 3.55 -26.07 -14.48
N LEU A 325 4.12 -24.86 -14.43
CA LEU A 325 4.40 -24.08 -15.64
C LEU A 325 5.48 -24.74 -16.53
N ALA A 326 6.53 -25.30 -15.92
CA ALA A 326 7.59 -25.99 -16.66
C ALA A 326 7.11 -27.27 -17.35
N GLU A 327 6.15 -27.99 -16.76
CA GLU A 327 5.51 -29.17 -17.39
C GLU A 327 4.79 -28.83 -18.70
N LEU A 328 4.33 -27.58 -18.88
CA LEU A 328 3.65 -27.13 -20.11
C LEU A 328 4.61 -26.84 -21.28
N LEU A 329 5.92 -27.00 -21.08
CA LEU A 329 6.95 -26.85 -22.10
C LEU A 329 7.48 -28.20 -22.64
N GLY A 330 7.04 -29.33 -22.06
CA GLY A 330 7.45 -30.69 -22.42
C GLY A 330 6.59 -31.37 -23.47
#